data_AF-A0A0G2GEG6-F1
#
_entry.id   AF-A0A0G2GEG6-F1
#
_cell.length_a   1.000
_cell.length_b   1.000
_cell.length_c   1.000
_cell.angle_alpha   90.00
_cell.angle_beta   90.00
_cell.angle_gamma   90.00
#
_symmetry.space_group_name_H-M   'P 1'
#
loop_
_entity.id
_entity.type
_entity.pdbx_description
1 polymer ?
#
loop_
_entity_poly.entity_id
_entity_poly.type
_entity_poly.pdbx_seq_one_letter_code
_entity_poly.pdbx_strand_id
1 'polypeptide(L)'
;MSPQNLPPPNTALLLVDPYNDFLHPDGKLYPRVAESLVATDTVAHLKEVVKAARDAHLPSFYALHQTWKAENYRGWLHMNSSTTAIKQMKAFEEGTDKVKTVNEWTAALEEAHGLEKP
;
A
#
# COMPACT_ATOMS: atom_id res chain seq x y z
N MET A 1 -19.67 -12.68 -29.99
CA MET A 1 -18.57 -13.47 -29.43
C MET A 1 -18.69 -13.39 -27.92
N SER A 2 -18.67 -14.52 -27.21
CA SER A 2 -18.75 -14.51 -25.75
C SER A 2 -17.45 -13.94 -25.16
N PRO A 3 -17.47 -13.18 -24.05
CA PRO A 3 -16.29 -12.54 -23.44
C PRO A 3 -15.12 -13.49 -23.12
N GLN A 4 -15.36 -14.80 -23.13
CA GLN A 4 -14.41 -15.85 -22.75
C GLN A 4 -13.29 -16.12 -23.77
N ASN A 5 -13.30 -15.47 -24.94
CA ASN A 5 -12.35 -15.78 -26.03
C ASN A 5 -11.45 -14.61 -26.46
N LEU A 6 -11.37 -13.55 -25.64
CA LEU A 6 -10.39 -12.49 -25.86
C LEU A 6 -9.04 -12.91 -25.27
N PRO A 7 -7.92 -12.61 -25.95
CA PRO A 7 -6.61 -12.81 -25.35
C PRO A 7 -6.52 -11.99 -24.05
N PRO A 8 -5.83 -12.49 -23.01
CA PRO A 8 -5.67 -11.75 -21.77
C PRO A 8 -5.03 -10.37 -22.06
N PRO A 9 -5.34 -9.34 -21.25
CA PRO A 9 -4.72 -8.04 -21.38
C PRO A 9 -3.19 -8.17 -21.38
N ASN A 10 -2.50 -7.45 -22.27
CA ASN A 10 -1.03 -7.37 -22.29
C ASN A 10 -0.49 -6.30 -21.32
N THR A 11 -1.35 -5.76 -20.47
CA THR A 11 -1.08 -4.65 -19.54
C THR A 11 -1.63 -5.04 -18.17
N ALA A 12 -0.91 -4.66 -17.12
CA ALA A 12 -1.29 -4.87 -15.73
C ALA A 12 -0.96 -3.62 -14.89
N LEU A 13 -1.71 -3.41 -13.81
CA LEU A 13 -1.35 -2.44 -12.77
C LEU A 13 -0.49 -3.13 -11.71
N LEU A 14 0.70 -2.60 -11.42
CA LEU A 14 1.55 -3.05 -10.32
C LEU A 14 1.70 -1.91 -9.31
N LEU A 15 1.23 -2.14 -8.08
CA LEU A 15 1.37 -1.19 -6.98
C LEU A 15 2.49 -1.67 -6.06
N VAL A 16 3.53 -0.85 -5.93
CA VAL A 16 4.71 -1.16 -5.11
C VAL A 16 4.55 -0.50 -3.75
N ASP A 17 4.59 -1.32 -2.70
CA ASP A 17 4.53 -0.92 -1.30
C ASP A 17 3.44 0.13 -0.94
N PRO A 18 2.17 0.00 -1.40
CA PRO A 18 1.11 0.96 -1.10
C PRO A 18 0.57 0.80 0.34
N TYR A 19 1.44 0.58 1.31
CA TYR A 19 1.10 0.41 2.72
C TYR A 19 0.81 1.74 3.40
N ASN A 20 -0.13 1.71 4.35
CA ASN A 20 -0.43 2.84 5.23
C ASN A 20 0.78 3.34 6.02
N ASP A 21 1.79 2.50 6.24
CA ASP A 21 3.02 2.95 6.87
C ASP A 21 3.70 4.09 6.09
N PHE A 22 3.51 4.12 4.77
CA PHE A 22 3.88 5.24 3.91
C PHE A 22 2.74 6.24 3.70
N LEU A 23 1.53 5.75 3.42
CA LEU A 23 0.46 6.58 2.84
C LEU A 23 -0.42 7.29 3.88
N HIS A 24 -0.49 6.78 5.10
CA HIS A 24 -1.38 7.31 6.13
C HIS A 24 -0.63 8.28 7.06
N PRO A 25 -1.22 9.40 7.52
CA PRO A 25 -0.56 10.34 8.43
C PRO A 25 0.04 9.70 9.69
N ASP A 26 -0.64 8.70 10.25
CA ASP A 26 -0.15 7.91 11.40
C ASP A 26 0.85 6.80 11.03
N GLY A 27 1.27 6.72 9.77
CA GLY A 27 2.27 5.77 9.29
C GLY A 27 3.64 6.05 9.88
N LYS A 28 4.42 5.01 10.19
CA LYS A 28 5.76 5.15 10.77
C LYS A 28 6.75 5.76 9.79
N LEU A 29 6.51 5.62 8.48
CA LEU A 29 7.34 6.17 7.41
C LEU A 29 6.74 7.42 6.76
N TYR A 30 5.45 7.69 6.96
CA TYR A 30 4.76 8.86 6.42
C TYR A 30 5.51 10.19 6.63
N PRO A 31 6.04 10.53 7.83
CA PRO A 31 6.75 11.81 8.01
C PRO A 31 7.94 12.02 7.06
N ARG A 32 8.52 10.95 6.52
CA ARG A 32 9.64 11.01 5.58
C ARG A 32 9.21 11.28 4.14
N VAL A 33 7.94 11.03 3.80
CA VAL A 33 7.40 11.13 2.44
C VAL A 33 6.22 12.10 2.34
N ALA A 34 5.74 12.64 3.46
CA ALA A 34 4.54 13.47 3.56
C ALA A 34 4.54 14.64 2.58
N GLU A 35 5.64 15.39 2.49
CA GLU A 35 5.75 16.53 1.58
C GLU A 35 5.52 16.10 0.12
N SER A 36 6.16 15.00 -0.30
CA SER A 36 5.99 14.47 -1.65
C SER A 36 4.58 13.95 -1.89
N LEU A 37 3.97 13.28 -0.91
CA LEU A 37 2.62 12.74 -1.04
C LEU A 37 1.58 13.86 -1.20
N VAL A 38 1.71 14.93 -0.42
CA VAL A 38 0.84 16.11 -0.47
C VAL A 38 1.06 16.88 -1.76
N ALA A 39 2.31 17.15 -2.15
CA ALA A 39 2.63 17.93 -3.34
C ALA A 39 2.14 17.28 -4.65
N THR A 40 1.93 15.96 -4.66
CA THR A 40 1.53 15.19 -5.84
C THR A 40 0.13 14.59 -5.75
N ASP A 41 -0.57 14.85 -4.65
CA ASP A 41 -1.87 14.24 -4.33
C ASP A 41 -1.87 12.71 -4.55
N THR A 42 -0.79 12.04 -4.10
CA THR A 42 -0.51 10.65 -4.46
C THR A 42 -1.67 9.72 -4.07
N VAL A 43 -2.25 9.91 -2.88
CA VAL A 43 -3.30 9.02 -2.37
C VAL A 43 -4.57 9.10 -3.21
N ALA A 44 -4.96 10.30 -3.67
CA ALA A 44 -6.11 10.45 -4.56
C ALA A 44 -5.86 9.75 -5.90
N HIS A 45 -4.71 10.03 -6.54
CA HIS A 45 -4.36 9.42 -7.82
C HIS A 45 -4.20 7.89 -7.73
N LEU A 46 -3.72 7.35 -6.60
CA LEU A 46 -3.69 5.91 -6.36
C LEU A 46 -5.09 5.28 -6.34
N LYS A 47 -6.08 5.97 -5.76
CA LYS A 47 -7.48 5.50 -5.79
C LYS A 47 -8.05 5.54 -7.21
N GLU A 48 -7.77 6.60 -7.95
CA GLU A 48 -8.23 6.77 -9.34
C GLU A 48 -7.67 5.68 -10.25
N VAL A 49 -6.36 5.42 -10.19
CA VAL A 49 -5.74 4.40 -11.05
C VAL A 49 -6.22 2.99 -10.70
N VAL A 50 -6.43 2.68 -9.42
CA VAL A 50 -7.02 1.39 -9.00
C VAL A 50 -8.45 1.26 -9.54
N LYS A 51 -9.25 2.32 -9.44
CA LYS A 51 -10.61 2.32 -9.97
C LYS A 51 -10.59 2.12 -11.49
N ALA A 52 -9.75 2.87 -12.21
CA ALA A 52 -9.63 2.78 -13.66
C ALA A 52 -9.17 1.38 -14.11
N ALA A 53 -8.20 0.78 -13.43
CA ALA A 53 -7.74 -0.58 -13.72
C ALA A 53 -8.87 -1.62 -13.51
N ARG A 54 -9.67 -1.46 -12.44
CA ARG A 54 -10.83 -2.32 -12.17
C ARG A 54 -11.91 -2.18 -13.25
N ASP A 55 -12.27 -0.95 -13.59
CA ASP A 55 -13.25 -0.64 -14.63
C ASP A 55 -12.83 -1.20 -16.00
N ALA A 56 -11.53 -1.16 -16.29
CA ALA A 56 -10.93 -1.71 -17.52
C ALA A 56 -10.63 -3.22 -17.45
N HIS A 57 -10.96 -3.89 -16.34
CA HIS A 57 -10.72 -5.32 -16.11
C HIS A 57 -9.24 -5.73 -16.27
N LEU A 58 -8.33 -4.82 -15.90
CA LEU A 58 -6.90 -5.09 -15.89
C LEU A 58 -6.52 -5.89 -14.64
N PRO A 59 -5.62 -6.89 -14.77
CA PRO A 59 -5.04 -7.54 -13.62
C PRO A 59 -4.25 -6.51 -12.80
N SER A 60 -4.47 -6.54 -11.49
CA SER A 60 -3.81 -5.65 -10.53
C SER A 60 -3.02 -6.48 -9.52
N PHE A 61 -1.75 -6.13 -9.33
CA PHE A 61 -0.82 -6.83 -8.44
C PHE A 61 -0.26 -5.87 -7.40
N TYR A 62 0.00 -6.40 -6.21
CA TYR A 62 0.56 -5.66 -5.08
C TYR A 62 1.93 -6.27 -4.76
N ALA A 63 3.00 -5.54 -5.07
CA ALA A 63 4.36 -5.88 -4.66
C ALA A 63 4.59 -5.28 -3.28
N LEU A 64 4.22 -6.04 -2.24
CA LEU A 64 4.25 -5.58 -0.86
C LEU A 64 5.59 -5.85 -0.18
N HIS A 65 6.01 -4.91 0.64
CA HIS A 65 7.17 -5.04 1.50
C HIS A 65 6.97 -6.21 2.47
N GLN A 66 8.05 -6.92 2.79
CA GLN A 66 8.03 -7.92 3.85
C GLN A 66 7.53 -7.28 5.16
N THR A 67 6.46 -7.84 5.72
CA THR A 67 5.95 -7.40 7.02
C THR A 67 6.97 -7.68 8.10
N TRP A 68 7.11 -6.76 9.04
CA TRP A 68 8.01 -6.88 10.18
C TRP A 68 7.48 -7.90 11.18
N LYS A 69 8.38 -8.80 11.58
CA LYS A 69 8.24 -9.72 12.72
C LYS A 69 9.55 -9.71 13.51
N ALA A 70 9.48 -10.01 14.81
CA ALA A 70 10.65 -9.97 15.69
C ALA A 70 11.85 -10.79 15.15
N GLU A 71 11.56 -11.93 14.52
CA GLU A 71 12.59 -12.88 14.04
C GLU A 71 13.14 -12.56 12.64
N ASN A 72 12.57 -11.62 11.87
CA ASN A 72 12.95 -11.39 10.45
C ASN A 72 14.45 -11.14 10.24
N TYR A 73 15.07 -10.46 11.20
CA TYR A 73 16.48 -10.05 11.12
C TYR A 73 17.38 -10.85 12.04
N ARG A 74 16.90 -11.96 12.61
CA ARG A 74 17.69 -12.79 13.52
C ARG A 74 18.87 -13.39 12.76
N GLY A 75 20.07 -13.26 13.33
CA GLY A 75 21.31 -13.77 12.74
C GLY A 75 21.90 -12.90 11.62
N TRP A 76 21.27 -11.77 11.27
CA TRP A 76 21.85 -10.84 10.30
C TRP A 76 23.04 -10.11 10.93
N LEU A 77 24.22 -10.21 10.29
CA LEU A 77 25.47 -9.62 10.77
C LEU A 77 25.75 -8.24 10.15
N HIS A 78 25.19 -7.95 8.98
CA HIS A 78 25.51 -6.77 8.18
C HIS A 78 24.23 -6.13 7.60
N MET A 79 23.38 -5.57 8.48
CA MET A 79 22.23 -4.79 8.04
C MET A 79 22.69 -3.43 7.49
N ASN A 80 22.10 -2.99 6.37
CA ASN A 80 22.25 -1.61 5.92
C ASN A 80 21.43 -0.64 6.81
N SER A 81 21.62 0.66 6.60
CA SER A 81 20.96 1.71 7.39
C SER A 81 19.43 1.66 7.29
N SER A 82 18.88 1.47 6.09
CA SER A 82 17.43 1.38 5.86
C SER A 82 16.81 0.20 6.59
N THR A 83 17.40 -1.00 6.48
CA THR A 83 16.92 -2.20 7.19
C THR A 83 17.02 -2.03 8.71
N THR A 84 18.09 -1.39 9.19
CA THR A 84 18.26 -1.10 10.62
C THR A 84 17.18 -0.15 11.13
N ALA A 85 16.86 0.91 10.37
CA ALA A 85 15.81 1.86 10.71
C ALA A 85 14.42 1.17 10.70
N ILE A 86 14.11 0.40 9.66
CA ILE A 86 12.86 -0.39 9.58
C ILE A 86 12.73 -1.31 10.80
N LYS A 87 13.82 -1.99 11.19
CA LYS A 87 13.84 -2.86 12.38
C LYS A 87 13.56 -2.08 13.67
N GLN A 88 14.21 -0.94 13.88
CA GLN A 88 14.08 -0.12 15.10
C GLN A 88 12.67 0.45 15.25
N MET A 89 12.09 0.94 14.16
CA MET A 89 10.74 1.51 14.15
C MET A 89 9.64 0.42 14.12
N LYS A 90 10.02 -0.83 13.82
CA LYS A 90 9.10 -1.91 13.45
C LYS A 90 8.19 -1.49 12.29
N ALA A 91 8.75 -0.84 11.27
CA ALA A 91 7.96 -0.43 10.10
C ALA A 91 7.36 -1.68 9.44
N PHE A 92 6.14 -1.56 8.91
CA PHE A 92 5.34 -2.66 8.36
C PHE A 92 5.00 -3.77 9.36
N GLU A 93 4.72 -3.42 10.62
CA GLU A 93 4.41 -4.40 11.69
C GLU A 93 3.18 -5.24 11.34
N GLU A 94 3.39 -6.56 11.27
CA GLU A 94 2.32 -7.52 10.96
C GLU A 94 1.18 -7.43 11.99
N GLY A 95 -0.06 -7.55 11.51
CA GLY A 95 -1.25 -7.47 12.37
C GLY A 95 -1.65 -6.06 12.79
N THR A 96 -1.02 -5.02 12.24
CA THR A 96 -1.37 -3.62 12.49
C THR A 96 -1.98 -2.96 11.25
N ASP A 97 -2.65 -1.82 11.45
CA ASP A 97 -3.18 -1.01 10.34
C ASP A 97 -2.09 -0.44 9.41
N LYS A 98 -0.82 -0.52 9.80
CA LYS A 98 0.32 -0.02 9.00
C LYS A 98 0.56 -0.85 7.74
N VAL A 99 0.16 -2.13 7.76
CA VAL A 99 0.28 -3.03 6.61
C VAL A 99 -1.02 -3.17 5.82
N LYS A 100 -2.02 -2.32 6.08
CA LYS A 100 -3.19 -2.17 5.21
C LYS A 100 -2.83 -1.31 4.00
N THR A 101 -3.47 -1.59 2.87
CA THR A 101 -3.28 -0.89 1.60
C THR A 101 -4.40 0.11 1.34
N VAL A 102 -4.25 0.95 0.30
CA VAL A 102 -5.26 1.93 -0.12
C VAL A 102 -6.67 1.33 -0.36
N ASN A 103 -6.76 0.04 -0.74
CA ASN A 103 -8.06 -0.64 -0.90
C ASN A 103 -8.72 -0.99 0.43
N GLU A 104 -7.91 -1.28 1.44
CA GLU A 104 -8.34 -1.65 2.78
C GLU A 104 -8.60 -0.42 3.65
N TRP A 105 -8.12 0.76 3.19
CA TRP A 105 -8.41 2.07 3.79
C TRP A 105 -9.90 2.47 3.65
N THR A 106 -10.57 2.07 2.57
CA THR A 106 -12.00 2.40 2.35
C THR A 106 -12.94 1.60 3.24
N ALA A 107 -12.66 0.32 3.53
CA ALA A 107 -13.57 -0.50 4.34
C ALA A 107 -13.60 -0.05 5.82
N ALA A 108 -12.44 0.33 6.37
CA ALA A 108 -12.33 0.69 7.78
C ALA A 108 -12.94 2.07 8.10
N LEU A 109 -12.92 3.03 7.18
CA LEU A 109 -13.58 4.33 7.37
C LEU A 109 -15.11 4.24 7.15
N GLU A 110 -15.57 3.41 6.22
CA GLU A 110 -17.01 3.17 6.03
C GLU A 110 -17.65 2.45 7.24
N GLU A 111 -16.91 1.58 7.93
CA GLU A 111 -17.37 0.97 9.20
C GLU A 111 -17.19 1.89 10.42
N ALA A 112 -16.11 2.68 10.49
CA ALA A 112 -15.82 3.49 11.68
C ALA A 112 -16.51 4.87 11.69
N HIS A 113 -16.87 5.41 10.53
CA HIS A 113 -17.46 6.74 10.41
C HIS A 113 -18.62 6.70 9.41
N GLY A 114 -19.84 6.53 9.92
CA GLY A 114 -21.07 6.87 9.20
C GLY A 114 -21.20 8.37 8.95
N LEU A 115 -20.27 8.95 8.19
CA LEU A 115 -20.24 10.36 7.83
C LEU A 115 -20.24 10.49 6.30
N GLU A 116 -21.20 11.30 5.85
CA GLU A 116 -21.52 11.60 4.47
C GLU A 116 -20.28 11.96 3.64
N LYS A 117 -20.25 11.40 2.42
CA LYS A 117 -19.31 11.78 1.36
C LYS A 117 -19.42 13.29 1.09
N PRO A 118 -18.32 13.99 0.72
CA PRO A 118 -18.46 15.17 -0.11
C PRO A 118 -19.04 14.82 -1.50
#